data_AF-A0A9P7DJV9-F1
#
_entry.id   AF-A0A9P7DJV9-F1
#
_cell.length_a   1.000
_cell.length_b   1.000
_cell.length_c   1.000
_cell.angle_alpha   90.00
_cell.angle_beta   90.00
_cell.angle_gamma   90.00
#
_symmetry.space_group_name_H-M   'P 1'
#
loop_
_entity.id
_entity.type
_entity.pdbx_description
1 polymer ?
#
loop_
_entity_poly.entity_id
_entity_poly.type
_entity_poly.pdbx_seq_one_letter_code
_entity_poly.pdbx_strand_id
1 'polypeptide(L)'
;MPTWTIISPCEKDYDHPMRMNIFRVMKTVYRMLDSSNEPSAVDEGKHIATLGYAVSQEKPGPPDLSSVVIHFRLSTQFATHFVITFCDLQIVDMARNMCIPIPCELAPVMADIYEFLVARSASCRGLNNPVEECDLARRIWKQLQAEKYHKRLLQQEIISDIDIVCLRPGSPRCSICDSNLIHCNSCQVASCESDNCPGSSEPPLARCGRHQKEVLCFPCLEEQGCKAELEKCPECKSWCCTRDMSSCSGHPIDIQLIPGLPGSKPVLPDLIVAYAKSARVHSPKRGCCMECELPGWRSCNSTLCWSQTICPECASSGVTCLCQEVWACDLCAEHSPRVFIRCPRCDRPFCCSCSYIDECQECHRAHLCYDCAEEDSDMDDGVMMELPKFVASCGSCQAKVCDRCVSHPAFSCAGCSQRLCPSCRMSLCDDCKQWLASDDEESGASGDTGGADLDV
;
A
#
# COMPACT_ATOMS: atom_id res chain seq x y z
N MET A 1 -50.14 -1.98 11.39
CA MET A 1 -49.38 -0.93 10.70
C MET A 1 -48.11 -1.56 10.16
N PRO A 2 -47.74 -1.29 8.89
CA PRO A 2 -46.52 -1.86 8.32
C PRO A 2 -45.29 -1.36 9.09
N THR A 3 -44.35 -2.27 9.35
CA THR A 3 -43.05 -1.92 9.93
C THR A 3 -42.15 -1.39 8.81
N TRP A 4 -41.67 -0.16 8.97
CA TRP A 4 -40.73 0.46 8.04
C TRP A 4 -39.29 0.21 8.46
N THR A 5 -38.44 -0.15 7.50
CA THR A 5 -36.99 -0.20 7.66
C THR A 5 -36.38 0.92 6.83
N ILE A 6 -35.46 1.68 7.43
CA ILE A 6 -34.76 2.80 6.79
C ILE A 6 -33.28 2.47 6.73
N ILE A 7 -32.69 2.56 5.54
CA ILE A 7 -31.26 2.42 5.27
C ILE A 7 -30.74 3.80 4.86
N SER A 8 -29.66 4.26 5.48
CA SER A 8 -28.97 5.52 5.12
C SER A 8 -27.59 5.24 4.52
N PRO A 9 -27.51 4.90 3.22
CA PRO A 9 -26.25 4.49 2.60
C PRO A 9 -25.25 5.63 2.34
N CYS A 10 -25.60 6.89 2.66
CA CYS A 10 -24.76 8.06 2.37
C CYS A 10 -24.11 8.73 3.59
N GLU A 11 -24.61 8.52 4.82
CA GLU A 11 -24.18 9.36 5.96
C GLU A 11 -22.95 8.84 6.74
N LYS A 12 -22.71 7.52 6.79
CA LYS A 12 -21.64 6.93 7.64
C LYS A 12 -20.94 5.71 7.07
N ASP A 13 -21.54 5.02 6.10
CA ASP A 13 -21.04 3.75 5.56
C ASP A 13 -20.63 3.90 4.09
N TYR A 14 -19.41 4.37 3.87
CA TYR A 14 -18.82 4.49 2.53
C TYR A 14 -18.83 3.17 1.74
N ASP A 15 -18.94 2.04 2.46
CA ASP A 15 -18.88 0.68 1.92
C ASP A 15 -20.24 0.00 1.73
N HIS A 16 -21.37 0.72 1.85
CA HIS A 16 -22.68 0.10 1.66
C HIS A 16 -22.88 -0.31 0.18
N PRO A 17 -23.25 -1.57 -0.12
CA PRO A 17 -23.28 -2.10 -1.50
C PRO A 17 -24.27 -1.39 -2.44
N MET A 18 -25.36 -0.83 -1.90
CA MET A 18 -26.36 -0.09 -2.69
C MET A 18 -25.98 1.35 -2.99
N ARG A 19 -24.87 1.84 -2.46
CA ARG A 19 -24.49 3.25 -2.56
C ARG A 19 -24.37 3.72 -4.01
N MET A 20 -23.71 2.92 -4.86
CA MET A 20 -23.55 3.26 -6.27
C MET A 20 -24.89 3.23 -7.04
N ASN A 21 -25.75 2.25 -6.78
CA ASN A 21 -27.07 2.18 -7.43
C ASN A 21 -27.96 3.37 -7.04
N ILE A 22 -27.96 3.75 -5.76
CA ILE A 22 -28.71 4.92 -5.29
C ILE A 22 -28.13 6.21 -5.86
N PHE A 23 -26.80 6.31 -5.97
CA PHE A 23 -26.14 7.45 -6.62
C PHE A 23 -26.53 7.58 -8.10
N ARG A 24 -26.58 6.48 -8.86
CA ARG A 24 -27.02 6.49 -10.27
C ARG A 24 -28.45 7.00 -10.43
N VAL A 25 -29.35 6.51 -9.58
CA VAL A 25 -30.74 6.97 -9.55
C VAL A 25 -30.79 8.47 -9.22
N MET A 26 -30.09 8.90 -8.16
CA MET A 26 -30.01 10.30 -7.74
C MET A 26 -29.46 11.21 -8.85
N LYS A 27 -28.33 10.85 -9.43
CA LYS A 27 -27.69 11.61 -10.52
C LYS A 27 -28.62 11.79 -11.71
N THR A 28 -29.32 10.73 -12.11
CA THR A 28 -30.27 10.77 -13.22
C THR A 28 -31.47 11.66 -12.91
N VAL A 29 -32.06 11.52 -11.71
CA VAL A 29 -33.21 12.34 -11.27
C VAL A 29 -32.84 13.83 -11.23
N TYR A 30 -31.71 14.18 -10.60
CA TYR A 30 -31.28 15.58 -10.56
C TYR A 30 -30.92 16.11 -11.95
N ARG A 31 -30.19 15.34 -12.78
CA ARG A 31 -29.90 15.77 -14.15
C ARG A 31 -31.16 16.13 -14.94
N MET A 32 -32.23 15.36 -14.77
CA MET A 32 -33.49 15.56 -15.49
C MET A 32 -34.33 16.71 -14.93
N LEU A 33 -34.42 16.85 -13.61
CA LEU A 33 -35.43 17.70 -12.97
C LEU A 33 -34.84 18.99 -12.34
N ASP A 34 -33.56 18.95 -11.98
CA ASP A 34 -32.83 20.04 -11.32
C ASP A 34 -31.31 19.93 -11.59
N SER A 35 -30.92 20.16 -12.83
CA SER A 35 -29.55 19.97 -13.30
C SER A 35 -28.53 20.85 -12.57
N SER A 36 -28.95 21.97 -11.99
CA SER A 36 -28.10 22.83 -11.14
C SER A 36 -27.61 22.13 -9.88
N ASN A 37 -28.34 21.11 -9.41
CA ASN A 37 -27.99 20.32 -8.24
C ASN A 37 -27.64 18.87 -8.61
N GLU A 38 -27.21 18.59 -9.85
CA GLU A 38 -26.71 17.26 -10.21
C GLU A 38 -25.47 16.90 -9.36
N PRO A 39 -25.46 15.74 -8.67
CA PRO A 39 -24.30 15.30 -7.92
C PRO A 39 -23.17 14.90 -8.88
N SER A 40 -21.99 15.47 -8.64
CA SER A 40 -20.78 15.28 -9.44
C SER A 40 -20.07 13.95 -9.15
N ALA A 41 -20.15 13.45 -7.92
CA ALA A 41 -19.49 12.22 -7.48
C ALA A 41 -20.28 11.52 -6.35
N VAL A 42 -20.03 10.22 -6.17
CA VAL A 42 -20.71 9.39 -5.13
C VAL A 42 -20.42 9.83 -3.70
N ASP A 43 -19.25 10.45 -3.46
CA ASP A 43 -18.84 11.00 -2.17
C ASP A 43 -19.16 12.50 -2.00
N GLU A 44 -20.03 13.07 -2.84
CA GLU A 44 -20.45 14.46 -2.67
C GLU A 44 -21.40 14.61 -1.46
N GLY A 45 -20.92 15.28 -0.41
CA GLY A 45 -21.69 15.53 0.82
C GLY A 45 -22.84 16.56 0.71
N LYS A 46 -23.18 17.01 -0.50
CA LYS A 46 -24.30 17.94 -0.73
C LYS A 46 -25.65 17.24 -0.77
N HIS A 47 -25.67 15.92 -0.93
CA HIS A 47 -26.89 15.15 -1.11
C HIS A 47 -26.99 14.05 -0.07
N ILE A 48 -28.21 13.84 0.41
CA ILE A 48 -28.55 12.79 1.36
C ILE A 48 -29.64 11.94 0.70
N ALA A 49 -29.40 10.63 0.68
CA ALA A 49 -30.36 9.65 0.19
C ALA A 49 -30.74 8.70 1.33
N THR A 50 -32.04 8.43 1.48
CA THR A 50 -32.53 7.40 2.40
C THR A 50 -33.38 6.40 1.63
N LEU A 51 -33.12 5.12 1.82
CA LEU A 51 -33.86 4.01 1.22
C LEU A 51 -34.78 3.41 2.29
N GLY A 52 -36.10 3.52 2.08
CA GLY A 52 -37.12 2.97 2.98
C GLY A 52 -37.87 1.82 2.34
N TYR A 53 -38.21 0.79 3.11
CA TYR A 53 -39.13 -0.24 2.66
C TYR A 53 -40.03 -0.76 3.78
N ALA A 54 -41.17 -1.31 3.40
CA ALA A 54 -42.14 -1.94 4.27
C ALA A 54 -42.39 -3.40 3.82
N VAL A 55 -42.46 -4.32 4.79
CA VAL A 55 -42.73 -5.74 4.54
C VAL A 55 -44.17 -6.06 4.94
N SER A 56 -44.93 -6.70 4.04
CA SER A 56 -46.26 -7.22 4.35
C SER A 56 -46.17 -8.47 5.23
N GLN A 57 -46.94 -8.51 6.31
CA GLN A 57 -47.02 -9.67 7.22
C GLN A 57 -48.22 -10.59 6.92
N GLU A 58 -49.00 -10.28 5.88
CA GLU A 58 -50.32 -10.90 5.70
C GLU A 58 -50.27 -12.34 5.17
N LYS A 59 -49.16 -12.79 4.57
CA LYS A 59 -49.05 -14.11 3.96
C LYS A 59 -47.85 -14.89 4.50
N PRO A 60 -48.02 -16.16 4.93
CA PRO A 60 -46.90 -17.04 5.21
C PRO A 60 -46.17 -17.35 3.90
N GLY A 61 -44.92 -16.88 3.77
CA GLY A 61 -44.12 -17.03 2.56
C GLY A 61 -42.85 -16.16 2.59
N PRO A 62 -42.13 -16.07 1.46
CA PRO A 62 -41.07 -15.09 1.29
C PRO A 62 -41.60 -13.67 1.60
N PRO A 63 -40.80 -12.81 2.24
CA PRO A 63 -41.23 -11.45 2.56
C PRO A 63 -41.62 -10.71 1.28
N ASP A 64 -42.86 -10.24 1.23
CA ASP A 64 -43.37 -9.40 0.16
C ASP A 64 -43.21 -7.94 0.55
N LEU A 65 -42.51 -7.16 -0.28
CA LEU A 65 -42.29 -5.74 -0.03
C LEU A 65 -43.53 -4.97 -0.45
N SER A 66 -44.34 -4.53 0.53
CA SER A 66 -45.56 -3.77 0.27
C SER A 66 -45.29 -2.36 -0.25
N SER A 67 -44.12 -1.81 0.06
CA SER A 67 -43.69 -0.48 -0.41
C SER A 67 -42.16 -0.37 -0.37
N VAL A 68 -41.59 0.28 -1.39
CA VAL A 68 -40.19 0.70 -1.42
C VAL A 68 -40.13 2.14 -1.90
N VAL A 69 -39.41 2.97 -1.15
CA VAL A 69 -39.25 4.40 -1.42
C VAL A 69 -37.79 4.84 -1.29
N ILE A 70 -37.37 5.78 -2.13
CA ILE A 70 -36.08 6.48 -1.96
C ILE A 70 -36.37 7.97 -1.80
N HIS A 71 -35.87 8.57 -0.72
CA HIS A 71 -35.93 10.02 -0.53
C HIS A 71 -34.59 10.65 -0.85
N PHE A 72 -34.60 11.70 -1.66
CA PHE A 72 -33.45 12.55 -1.93
C PHE A 72 -33.63 13.93 -1.32
N ARG A 73 -32.59 14.41 -0.65
CA ARG A 73 -32.57 15.68 0.04
C ARG A 73 -31.22 16.36 -0.16
N LEU A 74 -31.21 17.68 -0.24
CA LEU A 74 -29.97 18.47 -0.17
C LEU A 74 -29.54 18.62 1.29
N SER A 75 -28.25 18.49 1.60
CA SER A 75 -27.75 18.55 2.98
C SER A 75 -27.99 19.90 3.66
N THR A 76 -28.22 20.96 2.87
CA THR A 76 -28.60 22.30 3.33
C THR A 76 -30.10 22.45 3.60
N GLN A 77 -30.91 21.46 3.27
CA GLN A 77 -32.38 21.50 3.38
C GLN A 77 -32.86 20.40 4.33
N PHE A 78 -33.93 20.68 5.08
CA PHE A 78 -34.56 19.68 5.93
C PHE A 78 -35.61 18.86 5.18
N ALA A 79 -36.26 19.46 4.19
CA ALA A 79 -37.32 18.83 3.40
C ALA A 79 -36.76 17.91 2.31
N THR A 80 -37.45 16.81 2.07
CA THR A 80 -37.18 15.93 0.93
C THR A 80 -37.49 16.66 -0.37
N HIS A 81 -36.57 16.62 -1.33
CA HIS A 81 -36.74 17.25 -2.64
C HIS A 81 -37.44 16.30 -3.61
N PHE A 82 -36.96 15.06 -3.70
CA PHE A 82 -37.54 14.02 -4.57
C PHE A 82 -37.88 12.76 -3.78
N VAL A 83 -39.01 12.13 -4.11
CA VAL A 83 -39.39 10.81 -3.61
C VAL A 83 -39.54 9.87 -4.79
N ILE A 84 -38.89 8.72 -4.77
CA ILE A 84 -39.07 7.68 -5.78
C ILE A 84 -39.90 6.58 -5.18
N THR A 85 -41.03 6.25 -5.80
CA THR A 85 -41.92 5.17 -5.38
C THR A 85 -41.80 3.99 -6.34
N PHE A 86 -41.46 2.81 -5.82
CA PHE A 86 -41.25 1.63 -6.67
C PHE A 86 -42.57 0.98 -7.10
N CYS A 87 -43.60 1.01 -6.25
CA CYS A 87 -44.90 0.39 -6.56
C CYS A 87 -45.57 1.02 -7.78
N ASP A 88 -45.49 2.35 -7.89
CA ASP A 88 -46.10 3.11 -8.97
C ASP A 88 -45.11 3.45 -10.09
N LEU A 89 -43.82 3.11 -9.90
CA LEU A 89 -42.71 3.50 -10.75
C LEU A 89 -42.71 5.00 -11.08
N GLN A 90 -42.81 5.82 -10.03
CA GLN A 90 -42.91 7.29 -10.15
C GLN A 90 -41.83 8.01 -9.35
N ILE A 91 -41.49 9.21 -9.82
CA ILE A 91 -40.70 10.22 -9.14
C ILE A 91 -41.65 11.36 -8.77
N VAL A 92 -41.72 11.69 -7.48
CA VAL A 92 -42.48 12.81 -6.96
C VAL A 92 -41.51 13.96 -6.67
N ASP A 93 -41.67 15.05 -7.41
CA ASP A 93 -41.03 16.34 -7.12
C ASP A 93 -41.85 17.05 -6.04
N MET A 94 -41.30 17.11 -4.82
CA MET A 94 -41.98 17.69 -3.67
C MET A 94 -42.04 19.22 -3.73
N ALA A 95 -41.11 19.86 -4.44
CA ALA A 95 -41.09 21.32 -4.57
C ALA A 95 -42.18 21.79 -5.55
N ARG A 96 -42.41 21.03 -6.62
CA ARG A 96 -43.43 21.32 -7.64
C ARG A 96 -44.74 20.59 -7.42
N ASN A 97 -44.80 19.64 -6.49
CA ASN A 97 -45.91 18.73 -6.26
C ASN A 97 -46.35 18.02 -7.55
N MET A 98 -45.38 17.45 -8.27
CA MET A 98 -45.58 16.78 -9.57
C MET A 98 -45.12 15.33 -9.52
N CYS A 99 -45.88 14.43 -10.16
CA CYS A 99 -45.50 13.04 -10.37
C CYS A 99 -45.01 12.83 -11.81
N ILE A 100 -43.88 12.14 -11.95
CA ILE A 100 -43.19 11.91 -13.22
C ILE A 100 -42.90 10.41 -13.32
N PRO A 101 -43.15 9.75 -14.46
CA PRO A 101 -42.80 8.34 -14.62
C PRO A 101 -41.29 8.12 -14.53
N ILE A 102 -40.86 6.98 -13.98
CA ILE A 102 -39.45 6.62 -13.92
C ILE A 102 -38.90 6.42 -15.34
N PRO A 103 -37.78 7.07 -15.70
CA PRO A 103 -37.09 6.86 -16.98
C PRO A 103 -36.71 5.40 -17.18
N CYS A 104 -36.82 4.90 -18.42
CA CYS A 104 -36.53 3.50 -18.75
C CYS A 104 -35.07 3.12 -18.44
N GLU A 105 -34.15 4.08 -18.50
CA GLU A 105 -32.74 3.91 -18.20
C GLU A 105 -32.50 3.53 -16.73
N LEU A 106 -33.42 3.90 -15.83
CA LEU A 106 -33.35 3.54 -14.41
C LEU A 106 -33.92 2.16 -14.09
N ALA A 107 -34.71 1.56 -14.99
CA ALA A 107 -35.35 0.26 -14.77
C ALA A 107 -34.39 -0.84 -14.27
N PRO A 108 -33.21 -1.07 -14.88
CA PRO A 108 -32.29 -2.11 -14.38
C PRO A 108 -31.75 -1.79 -12.98
N VAL A 109 -31.43 -0.53 -12.70
CA VAL A 109 -30.92 -0.11 -11.37
C VAL A 109 -32.01 -0.24 -10.29
N MET A 110 -33.25 0.04 -10.65
CA MET A 110 -34.41 -0.12 -9.77
C MET A 110 -34.69 -1.59 -9.49
N ALA A 111 -34.61 -2.46 -10.50
CA ALA A 111 -34.71 -3.91 -10.31
C ALA A 111 -33.63 -4.44 -9.36
N ASP A 112 -32.39 -3.98 -9.53
CA ASP A 112 -31.26 -4.31 -8.66
C ASP A 112 -31.50 -3.93 -7.19
N ILE A 113 -31.99 -2.71 -6.94
CA ILE A 113 -32.31 -2.24 -5.58
C ILE A 113 -33.44 -3.08 -4.98
N TYR A 114 -34.48 -3.37 -5.77
CA TYR A 114 -35.63 -4.16 -5.30
C TYR A 114 -35.22 -5.58 -4.93
N GLU A 115 -34.50 -6.28 -5.80
CA GLU A 115 -34.01 -7.64 -5.54
C GLU A 115 -33.10 -7.69 -4.30
N PHE A 116 -32.23 -6.70 -4.13
CA PHE A 116 -31.41 -6.57 -2.92
C PHE A 116 -32.28 -6.45 -1.66
N LEU A 117 -33.30 -5.60 -1.67
CA LEU A 117 -34.19 -5.41 -0.52
C LEU A 117 -35.00 -6.66 -0.20
N VAL A 118 -35.47 -7.40 -1.21
CA VAL A 118 -36.15 -8.69 -1.01
C VAL A 118 -35.23 -9.68 -0.30
N ALA A 119 -34.01 -9.88 -0.83
CA ALA A 119 -33.04 -10.80 -0.23
C ALA A 119 -32.60 -10.36 1.18
N ARG A 120 -32.43 -9.06 1.39
CA ARG A 120 -32.13 -8.46 2.70
C ARG A 120 -33.25 -8.70 3.70
N SER A 121 -34.50 -8.43 3.33
CA SER A 121 -35.65 -8.59 4.23
C SER A 121 -35.84 -10.04 4.70
N ALA A 122 -35.45 -11.02 3.86
CA ALA A 122 -35.46 -12.43 4.23
C ALA A 122 -34.36 -12.79 5.26
N SER A 123 -33.24 -12.05 5.25
CA SER A 123 -32.02 -12.40 6.00
C SER A 123 -31.84 -11.59 7.30
N CYS A 124 -32.42 -10.39 7.41
CA CYS A 124 -32.15 -9.43 8.49
C CYS A 124 -32.97 -9.61 9.78
N ARG A 125 -33.38 -10.82 10.16
CA ARG A 125 -34.13 -11.00 11.42
C ARG A 125 -33.23 -10.82 12.65
N GLY A 126 -33.33 -9.66 13.32
CA GLY A 126 -32.82 -9.45 14.68
C GLY A 126 -31.41 -8.88 14.81
N LEU A 127 -30.85 -8.26 13.76
CA LEU A 127 -29.56 -7.56 13.85
C LEU A 127 -29.77 -6.14 14.38
N ASN A 128 -29.10 -5.80 15.50
CA ASN A 128 -29.12 -4.46 16.09
C ASN A 128 -27.79 -3.70 15.91
N ASN A 129 -26.78 -4.34 15.32
CA ASN A 129 -25.44 -3.79 15.15
C ASN A 129 -25.24 -3.27 13.71
N PRO A 130 -25.02 -1.97 13.48
CA PRO A 130 -24.83 -1.39 12.15
C PRO A 130 -23.67 -2.01 11.35
N VAL A 131 -22.58 -2.41 12.03
CA VAL A 131 -21.41 -2.99 11.35
C VAL A 131 -21.74 -4.37 10.78
N GLU A 132 -22.39 -5.21 11.58
CA GLU A 132 -22.86 -6.54 11.15
C GLU A 132 -23.92 -6.44 10.05
N GLU A 133 -24.75 -5.40 10.11
CA GLU A 133 -25.78 -5.10 9.11
C GLU A 133 -25.16 -4.73 7.75
N CYS A 134 -24.09 -3.93 7.75
CA CYS A 134 -23.33 -3.59 6.54
C CYS A 134 -22.58 -4.80 5.96
N ASP A 135 -21.94 -5.62 6.80
CA ASP A 135 -21.28 -6.85 6.35
C ASP A 135 -22.27 -7.87 5.81
N LEU A 136 -23.45 -8.00 6.43
CA LEU A 136 -24.54 -8.81 5.89
C LEU A 136 -25.03 -8.25 4.55
N ALA A 137 -25.25 -6.94 4.44
CA ALA A 137 -25.63 -6.30 3.18
C ALA A 137 -24.65 -6.67 2.06
N ARG A 138 -23.35 -6.56 2.34
CA ARG A 138 -22.29 -6.85 1.37
C ARG A 138 -22.30 -8.32 0.95
N ARG A 139 -22.50 -9.24 1.88
CA ARG A 139 -22.62 -10.69 1.58
C ARG A 139 -23.82 -10.99 0.71
N ILE A 140 -24.99 -10.46 1.06
CA ILE A 140 -26.24 -10.64 0.28
C ILE A 140 -26.05 -10.10 -1.14
N TRP A 141 -25.48 -8.91 -1.27
CA TRP A 141 -25.29 -8.31 -2.58
C TRP A 141 -24.28 -9.06 -3.44
N LYS A 142 -23.15 -9.51 -2.87
CA LYS A 142 -22.19 -10.38 -3.57
C LYS A 142 -22.84 -11.67 -4.05
N GLN A 143 -23.67 -12.30 -3.22
CA GLN A 143 -24.40 -13.51 -3.60
C GLN A 143 -25.34 -13.26 -4.77
N LEU A 144 -26.16 -12.20 -4.71
CA LEU A 144 -27.07 -11.83 -5.81
C LEU A 144 -26.32 -11.56 -7.11
N GLN A 145 -25.15 -10.92 -7.03
CA GLN A 145 -24.32 -10.66 -8.22
C GLN A 145 -23.70 -11.93 -8.80
N ALA A 146 -23.32 -12.90 -7.98
CA ALA A 146 -22.90 -14.23 -8.44
C ALA A 146 -24.07 -14.99 -9.10
N GLU A 147 -25.28 -14.93 -8.54
CA GLU A 147 -26.48 -15.53 -9.15
C GLU A 147 -26.82 -14.88 -10.50
N LYS A 148 -26.74 -13.54 -10.61
CA LYS A 148 -26.90 -12.82 -11.87
C LYS A 148 -25.86 -13.20 -12.90
N TYR A 149 -24.62 -13.36 -12.46
CA TYR A 149 -23.53 -13.84 -13.30
C TYR A 149 -23.86 -15.20 -13.91
N HIS A 150 -24.25 -16.18 -13.09
CA HIS A 150 -24.63 -17.52 -13.58
C HIS A 150 -25.84 -17.46 -14.51
N LYS A 151 -26.89 -16.68 -14.16
CA LYS A 151 -28.08 -16.50 -15.01
C LYS A 151 -27.71 -15.95 -16.39
N ARG A 152 -26.75 -15.03 -16.46
CA ARG A 152 -26.28 -14.46 -17.74
C ARG A 152 -25.60 -15.50 -18.62
N LEU A 153 -24.73 -16.35 -18.04
CA LEU A 153 -24.08 -17.43 -18.79
C LEU A 153 -25.08 -18.39 -19.42
N LEU A 154 -26.20 -18.65 -18.72
CA LEU A 154 -27.30 -19.46 -19.23
C LEU A 154 -28.05 -18.78 -20.36
N GLN A 155 -28.36 -17.49 -20.21
CA GLN A 155 -29.03 -16.72 -21.26
C GLN A 155 -28.18 -16.59 -22.53
N GLN A 156 -26.86 -16.67 -22.41
CA GLN A 156 -25.91 -16.66 -23.53
C GLN A 156 -25.67 -18.05 -24.13
N GLU A 157 -26.35 -19.09 -23.63
CA GLU A 157 -26.17 -20.50 -24.05
C GLU A 157 -24.72 -21.00 -23.94
N ILE A 158 -23.90 -20.37 -23.07
CA ILE A 158 -22.50 -20.76 -22.84
C ILE A 158 -22.43 -22.06 -22.02
N ILE A 159 -23.45 -22.30 -21.19
CA ILE A 159 -23.57 -23.47 -20.32
C ILE A 159 -24.93 -24.14 -20.60
N SER A 160 -24.96 -25.47 -20.61
CA SER A 160 -26.19 -26.24 -20.81
C SER A 160 -27.03 -26.32 -19.52
N ASP A 161 -28.35 -26.48 -19.64
CA ASP A 161 -29.25 -26.63 -18.49
C ASP A 161 -28.86 -27.79 -17.55
N ILE A 162 -28.18 -28.80 -18.07
CA ILE A 162 -27.75 -29.99 -17.33
C ILE A 162 -26.61 -29.64 -16.35
N ASP A 163 -25.73 -28.72 -16.73
CA ASP A 163 -24.60 -28.29 -15.89
C ASP A 163 -25.07 -27.38 -14.72
N ILE A 164 -26.28 -26.82 -14.80
CA ILE A 164 -26.87 -25.96 -13.73
C ILE A 164 -27.14 -26.75 -12.46
N VAL A 165 -27.57 -28.01 -12.58
CA VAL A 165 -28.02 -28.79 -11.42
C VAL A 165 -26.88 -29.00 -10.41
N CYS A 166 -25.62 -28.90 -10.87
CA CYS A 166 -24.43 -28.97 -10.04
C CYS A 166 -23.98 -27.61 -9.49
N LEU A 167 -24.55 -26.48 -9.96
CA LEU A 167 -24.20 -25.15 -9.49
C LEU A 167 -24.96 -24.83 -8.21
N ARG A 168 -24.22 -24.67 -7.11
CA ARG A 168 -24.77 -24.02 -5.92
C ARG A 168 -25.07 -22.56 -6.26
N PRO A 169 -26.34 -22.09 -6.12
CA PRO A 169 -26.65 -20.67 -6.21
C PRO A 169 -25.73 -19.87 -5.28
N GLY A 170 -25.17 -18.78 -5.79
CA GLY A 170 -24.22 -17.96 -5.03
C GLY A 170 -22.81 -18.53 -4.90
N SER A 171 -22.44 -19.54 -5.69
CA SER A 171 -21.06 -20.05 -5.71
C SER A 171 -20.07 -18.91 -6.00
N PRO A 172 -18.98 -18.77 -5.23
CA PRO A 172 -17.94 -17.78 -5.51
C PRO A 172 -17.00 -18.20 -6.66
N ARG A 173 -17.34 -19.28 -7.38
CA ARG A 173 -16.54 -19.84 -8.48
C ARG A 173 -17.30 -19.84 -9.78
N CYS A 174 -16.58 -19.61 -10.86
CA CYS A 174 -17.08 -19.67 -12.22
C CYS A 174 -17.47 -21.09 -12.60
N SER A 175 -18.68 -21.24 -13.14
CA SER A 175 -19.22 -22.52 -13.59
C SER A 175 -18.50 -23.15 -14.78
N ILE A 176 -17.72 -22.36 -15.53
CA ILE A 176 -17.08 -22.81 -16.78
C ILE A 176 -15.69 -23.37 -16.50
N CYS A 177 -14.87 -22.63 -15.74
CA CYS A 177 -13.46 -22.94 -15.54
C CYS A 177 -13.06 -23.13 -14.07
N ASP A 178 -14.03 -23.14 -13.15
CA ASP A 178 -13.85 -23.23 -11.68
C ASP A 178 -12.92 -22.16 -11.07
N SER A 179 -12.54 -21.13 -11.83
CA SER A 179 -11.78 -19.99 -11.33
C SER A 179 -12.65 -19.14 -10.39
N ASN A 180 -12.03 -18.36 -9.50
CA ASN A 180 -12.79 -17.51 -8.60
C ASN A 180 -13.58 -16.44 -9.38
N LEU A 181 -14.69 -16.01 -8.80
CA LEU A 181 -15.37 -14.79 -9.21
C LEU A 181 -14.71 -13.59 -8.53
N ILE A 182 -14.35 -12.60 -9.34
CA ILE A 182 -13.94 -11.28 -8.87
C ILE A 182 -15.15 -10.34 -8.94
N HIS A 183 -15.19 -9.37 -8.02
CA HIS A 183 -16.29 -8.43 -7.89
C HIS A 183 -15.77 -7.00 -8.02
N CYS A 184 -16.52 -6.14 -8.70
CA CYS A 184 -16.26 -4.70 -8.67
C CYS A 184 -16.42 -4.15 -7.24
N ASN A 185 -15.44 -3.42 -6.72
CA ASN A 185 -15.50 -2.85 -5.37
C ASN A 185 -16.67 -1.88 -5.19
N SER A 186 -17.04 -1.14 -6.24
CA SER A 186 -18.16 -0.21 -6.20
C SER A 186 -19.54 -0.86 -6.33
N CYS A 187 -19.86 -1.50 -7.46
CA CYS A 187 -21.20 -2.08 -7.69
C CYS A 187 -21.32 -3.58 -7.40
N GLN A 188 -20.23 -4.26 -7.03
CA GLN A 188 -20.13 -5.71 -6.77
C GLN A 188 -20.50 -6.63 -7.94
N VAL A 189 -20.67 -6.10 -9.16
CA VAL A 189 -20.85 -6.94 -10.35
C VAL A 189 -19.75 -8.00 -10.43
N ALA A 190 -20.15 -9.25 -10.66
CA ALA A 190 -19.26 -10.40 -10.66
C ALA A 190 -18.75 -10.72 -12.08
N SER A 191 -17.52 -11.19 -12.16
CA SER A 191 -16.86 -11.69 -13.38
C SER A 191 -16.01 -12.89 -13.03
N CYS A 192 -15.79 -13.79 -13.99
CA CYS A 192 -14.70 -14.75 -13.87
C CYS A 192 -13.34 -14.03 -13.77
N GLU A 193 -12.45 -14.53 -12.91
CA GLU A 193 -11.07 -14.02 -12.76
C GLU A 193 -10.16 -14.37 -13.94
N SER A 194 -10.46 -15.45 -14.67
CA SER A 194 -9.68 -15.89 -15.82
C SER A 194 -10.08 -15.10 -17.07
N ASP A 195 -9.15 -14.31 -17.60
CA ASP A 195 -9.37 -13.46 -18.78
C ASP A 195 -9.76 -14.27 -20.04
N ASN A 196 -9.31 -15.52 -20.13
CA ASN A 196 -9.63 -16.43 -21.24
C ASN A 196 -10.95 -17.18 -21.06
N CYS A 197 -11.61 -17.05 -19.91
CA CYS A 197 -12.89 -17.68 -19.68
C CYS A 197 -13.99 -16.91 -20.44
N PRO A 198 -14.92 -17.60 -21.13
CA PRO A 198 -16.10 -16.96 -21.72
C PRO A 198 -16.99 -16.26 -20.68
N GLY A 199 -16.83 -16.62 -19.40
CA GLY A 199 -17.46 -15.94 -18.28
C GLY A 199 -16.68 -14.73 -17.75
N SER A 200 -15.60 -14.29 -18.40
CA SER A 200 -15.09 -12.95 -18.13
C SER A 200 -16.14 -11.92 -18.59
N SER A 201 -16.34 -10.88 -17.80
CA SER A 201 -17.57 -10.09 -17.85
C SER A 201 -17.66 -9.11 -19.01
N GLU A 202 -18.91 -8.92 -19.48
CA GLU A 202 -19.41 -7.63 -19.98
C GLU A 202 -20.26 -6.97 -18.88
N PRO A 203 -19.95 -5.75 -18.40
CA PRO A 203 -18.80 -4.94 -18.79
C PRO A 203 -17.48 -5.52 -18.25
N PRO A 204 -16.35 -5.26 -18.93
CA PRO A 204 -15.04 -5.69 -18.46
C PRO A 204 -14.70 -5.09 -17.09
N LEU A 205 -13.88 -5.80 -16.33
CA LEU A 205 -13.32 -5.33 -15.06
C LEU A 205 -11.88 -4.84 -15.25
N ALA A 206 -11.58 -3.67 -14.70
CA ALA A 206 -10.24 -3.17 -14.49
C ALA A 206 -9.73 -3.65 -13.12
N ARG A 207 -8.53 -4.22 -13.06
CA ARG A 207 -7.91 -4.70 -11.83
C ARG A 207 -6.51 -4.11 -11.68
N CYS A 208 -6.22 -3.55 -10.51
CA CYS A 208 -4.86 -3.07 -10.23
C CYS A 208 -3.86 -4.23 -10.25
N GLY A 209 -2.77 -4.08 -11.02
CA GLY A 209 -1.73 -5.11 -11.11
C GLY A 209 -1.01 -5.39 -9.78
N ARG A 210 -0.98 -4.41 -8.86
CA ARG A 210 -0.35 -4.54 -7.53
C ARG A 210 -1.35 -4.89 -6.44
N HIS A 211 -2.48 -4.20 -6.44
CA HIS A 211 -3.53 -4.40 -5.46
C HIS A 211 -4.61 -5.27 -6.07
N GLN A 212 -4.41 -6.59 -6.03
CA GLN A 212 -5.34 -7.56 -6.61
C GLN A 212 -6.79 -7.46 -6.10
N LYS A 213 -7.01 -6.81 -4.95
CA LYS A 213 -8.33 -6.54 -4.37
C LYS A 213 -8.99 -5.29 -4.95
N GLU A 214 -8.26 -4.44 -5.66
CA GLU A 214 -8.75 -3.21 -6.27
C GLU A 214 -9.25 -3.52 -7.68
N VAL A 215 -10.56 -3.71 -7.78
CA VAL A 215 -11.25 -4.12 -9.00
C VAL A 215 -12.43 -3.19 -9.22
N LEU A 216 -12.56 -2.61 -10.41
CA LEU A 216 -13.71 -1.78 -10.79
C LEU A 216 -14.22 -2.20 -12.16
N CYS A 217 -15.54 -2.24 -12.35
CA CYS A 217 -16.08 -2.36 -13.69
C CYS A 217 -15.94 -1.03 -14.45
N PHE A 218 -15.81 -1.11 -15.78
CA PHE A 218 -15.61 0.07 -16.61
C PHE A 218 -16.70 1.14 -16.43
N PRO A 219 -18.01 0.81 -16.32
CA PRO A 219 -19.04 1.81 -16.02
C PRO A 219 -18.83 2.52 -14.68
N CYS A 220 -18.46 1.79 -13.61
CA CYS A 220 -18.15 2.42 -12.32
C CYS A 220 -16.90 3.30 -12.41
N LEU A 221 -15.92 2.90 -13.21
CA LEU A 221 -14.71 3.67 -13.42
C LEU A 221 -14.99 5.00 -14.15
N GLU A 222 -15.80 4.97 -15.21
CA GLU A 222 -16.22 6.17 -15.94
C GLU A 222 -17.04 7.11 -15.06
N GLU A 223 -17.90 6.56 -14.20
CA GLU A 223 -18.71 7.32 -13.25
C GLU A 223 -17.90 8.03 -12.16
N GLN A 224 -16.73 7.51 -11.78
CA GLN A 224 -15.83 8.16 -10.82
C GLN A 224 -15.15 9.42 -11.40
N GLY A 225 -15.10 9.57 -12.73
CA GLY A 225 -14.54 10.75 -13.40
C GLY A 225 -13.08 11.01 -13.04
N CYS A 226 -12.72 12.26 -12.73
CA CYS A 226 -11.36 12.67 -12.36
C CYS A 226 -10.89 12.15 -10.99
N LYS A 227 -11.77 11.48 -10.24
CA LYS A 227 -11.45 10.83 -8.96
C LYS A 227 -11.43 9.31 -9.09
N ALA A 228 -11.21 8.80 -10.30
CA ALA A 228 -11.09 7.36 -10.53
C ALA A 228 -10.03 6.77 -9.59
N GLU A 229 -10.38 5.67 -8.91
CA GLU A 229 -9.45 5.00 -8.00
C GLU A 229 -8.41 4.18 -8.77
N LEU A 230 -8.75 3.80 -10.01
CA LEU A 230 -7.89 3.11 -10.95
C LEU A 230 -7.67 3.97 -12.20
N GLU A 231 -6.46 3.93 -12.73
CA GLU A 231 -6.10 4.59 -13.98
C GLU A 231 -5.18 3.67 -14.79
N LYS A 232 -5.13 3.83 -16.11
CA LYS A 232 -4.16 3.09 -16.94
C LYS A 232 -2.81 3.79 -16.88
N CYS A 233 -1.78 3.05 -16.52
CA CYS A 233 -0.41 3.53 -16.64
C CYS A 233 -0.12 3.90 -18.11
N PRO A 234 0.39 5.11 -18.40
CA PRO A 234 0.65 5.53 -19.77
C PRO A 234 1.73 4.68 -20.46
N GLU A 235 2.68 4.14 -19.69
CA GLU A 235 3.81 3.36 -20.20
C GLU A 235 3.42 1.91 -20.53
N CYS A 236 2.94 1.15 -19.54
CA CYS A 236 2.67 -0.29 -19.71
C CYS A 236 1.20 -0.65 -19.93
N LYS A 237 0.30 0.33 -19.94
CA LYS A 237 -1.16 0.16 -20.15
C LYS A 237 -1.89 -0.68 -19.09
N SER A 238 -1.20 -1.17 -18.06
CA SER A 238 -1.84 -1.87 -16.93
C SER A 238 -2.66 -0.90 -16.09
N TRP A 239 -3.74 -1.39 -15.50
CA TRP A 239 -4.50 -0.66 -14.49
C TRP A 239 -3.71 -0.56 -13.18
N CYS A 240 -3.67 0.62 -12.60
CA CYS A 240 -2.99 0.92 -11.34
C CYS A 240 -3.88 1.78 -10.46
N CYS A 241 -3.80 1.60 -9.15
CA CYS A 241 -4.41 2.54 -8.22
C CYS A 241 -3.78 3.92 -8.41
N THR A 242 -4.55 4.99 -8.34
CA THR A 242 -4.03 6.36 -8.45
C THR A 242 -2.96 6.67 -7.39
N ARG A 243 -3.11 6.09 -6.19
CA ARG A 243 -2.11 6.16 -5.11
C ARG A 243 -0.74 5.57 -5.48
N ASP A 244 -0.73 4.63 -6.41
CA ASP A 244 0.44 3.85 -6.83
C ASP A 244 0.91 4.18 -8.25
N MET A 245 0.25 5.11 -8.93
CA MET A 245 0.53 5.40 -10.33
C MET A 245 1.98 5.86 -10.53
N SER A 246 2.49 6.70 -9.63
CA SER A 246 3.88 7.14 -9.61
C SER A 246 4.89 6.01 -9.39
N SER A 247 4.41 4.88 -8.88
CA SER A 247 5.24 3.74 -8.54
C SER A 247 5.14 2.62 -9.58
N CYS A 248 4.22 2.67 -10.55
CA CYS A 248 4.06 1.64 -11.57
C CYS A 248 5.36 1.43 -12.35
N SER A 249 5.98 0.26 -12.20
CA SER A 249 7.33 -0.03 -12.72
C SER A 249 7.36 -0.38 -14.22
N GLY A 250 6.21 -0.34 -14.88
CA GLY A 250 6.00 -0.98 -16.17
C GLY A 250 6.05 -2.51 -16.04
N HIS A 251 5.01 -3.23 -16.48
CA HIS A 251 5.22 -4.66 -16.74
C HIS A 251 6.25 -4.79 -17.89
N PRO A 252 7.25 -5.70 -17.79
CA PRO A 252 7.92 -6.15 -18.99
C PRO A 252 6.86 -6.79 -19.88
N ILE A 253 6.73 -6.28 -21.10
CA ILE A 253 5.86 -6.83 -22.14
C ILE A 253 6.28 -8.31 -22.32
N ASP A 254 5.35 -9.24 -22.09
CA ASP A 254 5.45 -10.70 -22.24
C ASP A 254 6.83 -11.25 -22.62
N ILE A 255 7.65 -11.55 -21.62
CA ILE A 255 8.70 -12.56 -21.79
C ILE A 255 7.98 -13.91 -21.68
N GLN A 256 7.84 -14.60 -22.81
CA GLN A 256 7.30 -15.96 -22.84
C GLN A 256 8.00 -16.82 -21.78
N LEU A 257 7.21 -17.42 -20.89
CA LEU A 257 7.69 -18.36 -19.88
C LEU A 257 8.47 -19.49 -20.58
N ILE A 258 9.79 -19.48 -20.45
CA ILE A 258 10.63 -20.62 -20.85
C ILE A 258 10.16 -21.83 -20.02
N PRO A 259 9.88 -22.98 -20.65
CA PRO A 259 9.42 -24.17 -19.94
C PRO A 259 10.39 -24.57 -18.83
N GLY A 260 9.87 -24.69 -17.61
CA GLY A 260 10.66 -25.01 -16.43
C GLY A 260 11.42 -26.32 -16.58
N LEU A 261 12.73 -26.27 -16.34
CA LEU A 261 13.56 -27.44 -16.20
C LEU A 261 13.16 -28.24 -14.93
N PRO A 262 12.94 -29.56 -15.04
CA PRO A 262 12.62 -30.39 -13.88
C PRO A 262 13.85 -30.57 -12.99
N GLY A 263 13.77 -30.16 -11.72
CA GLY A 263 14.78 -30.55 -10.71
C GLY A 263 15.12 -29.52 -9.62
N SER A 264 14.61 -28.30 -9.64
CA SER A 264 14.95 -27.30 -8.62
C SER A 264 14.18 -27.53 -7.31
N LYS A 265 14.92 -27.80 -6.23
CA LYS A 265 14.40 -27.97 -4.86
C LYS A 265 13.74 -26.68 -4.32
N PRO A 266 12.72 -26.78 -3.45
CA PRO A 266 12.03 -25.61 -2.90
C PRO A 266 12.94 -24.80 -1.97
N VAL A 267 13.02 -23.49 -2.24
CA VAL A 267 13.77 -22.51 -1.44
C VAL A 267 13.03 -22.23 -0.12
N LEU A 268 13.79 -22.12 0.99
CA LEU A 268 13.28 -21.98 2.35
C LEU A 268 12.40 -20.71 2.55
N PRO A 269 11.29 -20.80 3.31
CA PRO A 269 10.39 -19.67 3.61
C PRO A 269 11.06 -18.43 4.25
N ASP A 270 12.14 -18.62 5.00
CA ASP A 270 12.83 -17.52 5.69
C ASP A 270 13.54 -16.56 4.74
N LEU A 271 13.97 -17.05 3.56
CA LEU A 271 14.54 -16.21 2.51
C LEU A 271 13.49 -15.25 1.92
N ILE A 272 12.24 -15.68 1.83
CA ILE A 272 11.12 -14.90 1.28
C ILE A 272 10.73 -13.77 2.22
N VAL A 273 10.80 -13.98 3.53
CA VAL A 273 10.52 -12.94 4.54
C VAL A 273 11.64 -11.90 4.59
N ALA A 274 12.90 -12.32 4.47
CA ALA A 274 14.03 -11.41 4.35
C ALA A 274 13.95 -10.59 3.04
N TYR A 275 13.60 -11.25 1.92
CA TYR A 275 13.39 -10.63 0.62
C TYR A 275 12.25 -9.58 0.64
N ALA A 276 11.13 -9.90 1.29
CA ALA A 276 10.00 -8.99 1.43
C ALA A 276 10.28 -7.77 2.33
N LYS A 277 11.21 -7.89 3.30
CA LYS A 277 11.66 -6.75 4.12
C LYS A 277 12.65 -5.86 3.37
N SER A 278 13.60 -6.43 2.61
CA SER A 278 14.51 -5.65 1.75
C SER A 278 13.78 -4.94 0.60
N ALA A 279 12.73 -5.55 0.04
CA ALA A 279 11.93 -4.95 -1.03
C ALA A 279 11.10 -3.73 -0.61
N ARG A 280 10.93 -3.46 0.70
CA ARG A 280 10.21 -2.27 1.20
C ARG A 280 11.07 -1.01 1.28
N VAL A 281 12.40 -1.15 1.23
CA VAL A 281 13.35 -0.03 1.35
C VAL A 281 13.78 0.48 -0.04
N HIS A 282 13.58 -0.30 -1.11
CA HIS A 282 14.11 -0.01 -2.43
C HIS A 282 13.13 -0.38 -3.56
N SER A 283 12.64 0.62 -4.30
CA SER A 283 11.96 0.37 -5.57
C SER A 283 12.98 -0.08 -6.63
N PRO A 284 12.75 -1.17 -7.39
CA PRO A 284 13.68 -1.58 -8.43
C PRO A 284 13.63 -0.58 -9.60
N LYS A 285 14.78 0.00 -9.94
CA LYS A 285 14.99 0.57 -11.29
C LYS A 285 15.44 -0.58 -12.21
N ARG A 286 14.63 -0.79 -13.25
CA ARG A 286 14.83 -1.55 -14.50
C ARG A 286 15.65 -2.86 -14.43
N GLY A 287 14.98 -3.94 -14.83
CA GLY A 287 15.54 -5.09 -15.56
C GLY A 287 16.67 -5.85 -14.87
N CYS A 288 16.38 -7.04 -14.35
CA CYS A 288 17.42 -8.00 -14.01
C CYS A 288 18.31 -8.23 -15.23
N CYS A 289 19.61 -7.92 -15.14
CA CYS A 289 20.55 -8.04 -16.25
C CYS A 289 20.92 -9.51 -16.59
N MET A 290 20.09 -10.49 -16.21
CA MET A 290 20.42 -11.92 -16.33
C MET A 290 20.52 -12.43 -17.77
N GLU A 291 20.13 -11.62 -18.75
CA GLU A 291 20.24 -11.92 -20.19
C GLU A 291 21.50 -11.31 -20.85
N CYS A 292 22.30 -10.51 -20.13
CA CYS A 292 23.54 -9.98 -20.69
C CYS A 292 24.69 -10.98 -20.53
N GLU A 293 25.09 -11.62 -21.63
CA GLU A 293 26.28 -12.51 -21.69
C GLU A 293 27.62 -11.75 -21.68
N LEU A 294 27.65 -10.51 -21.20
CA LEU A 294 28.87 -9.71 -21.19
C LEU A 294 29.79 -10.12 -20.02
N PRO A 295 31.09 -10.38 -20.27
CA PRO A 295 32.06 -10.56 -19.19
C PRO A 295 32.24 -9.25 -18.40
N GLY A 296 32.60 -9.35 -17.11
CA GLY A 296 32.93 -8.18 -16.27
C GLY A 296 31.80 -7.70 -15.35
N TRP A 297 30.93 -8.61 -14.90
CA TRP A 297 29.90 -8.31 -13.91
C TRP A 297 30.47 -7.67 -12.65
N ARG A 298 29.81 -6.61 -12.18
CA ARG A 298 30.17 -5.91 -10.95
C ARG A 298 29.23 -6.33 -9.84
N SER A 299 29.79 -6.60 -8.66
CA SER A 299 28.98 -6.87 -7.46
C SER A 299 28.81 -5.59 -6.65
N CYS A 300 27.59 -5.31 -6.20
CA CYS A 300 27.38 -4.20 -5.28
C CYS A 300 27.96 -4.56 -3.90
N ASN A 301 28.79 -3.69 -3.33
CA ASN A 301 29.42 -3.96 -2.04
C ASN A 301 28.46 -3.97 -0.83
N SER A 302 27.22 -3.51 -1.02
CA SER A 302 26.19 -3.69 0.00
C SER A 302 25.63 -5.11 -0.07
N THR A 303 25.84 -5.90 0.99
CA THR A 303 25.28 -7.25 1.15
C THR A 303 23.75 -7.26 1.19
N LEU A 304 23.13 -6.10 1.43
CA LEU A 304 21.68 -5.89 1.43
C LEU A 304 21.18 -5.39 0.07
N CYS A 305 22.05 -5.20 -0.92
CA CYS A 305 21.66 -4.74 -2.24
C CYS A 305 20.86 -5.82 -2.99
N TRP A 306 19.67 -5.47 -3.44
CA TRP A 306 18.81 -6.35 -4.23
C TRP A 306 19.44 -6.79 -5.55
N SER A 307 20.30 -5.97 -6.14
CA SER A 307 20.88 -6.25 -7.46
C SER A 307 22.00 -7.28 -7.41
N GLN A 308 22.66 -7.49 -6.25
CA GLN A 308 23.85 -8.31 -5.97
C GLN A 308 24.98 -8.25 -7.03
N THR A 309 24.70 -8.59 -8.28
CA THR A 309 25.55 -8.54 -9.47
C THR A 309 24.85 -7.80 -10.62
N ILE A 310 25.52 -6.84 -11.23
CA ILE A 310 25.04 -6.07 -12.39
C ILE A 310 26.02 -6.22 -13.57
N CYS A 311 25.52 -6.29 -14.79
CA CYS A 311 26.35 -6.32 -15.98
C CYS A 311 27.00 -4.93 -16.25
N PRO A 312 28.11 -4.86 -16.99
CA PRO A 312 28.82 -3.60 -17.26
C PRO A 312 27.98 -2.47 -17.87
N GLU A 313 27.06 -2.79 -18.78
CA GLU A 313 26.22 -1.78 -19.46
C GLU A 313 25.20 -1.15 -18.50
N CYS A 314 24.61 -1.97 -17.63
CA CYS A 314 23.69 -1.51 -16.59
C CYS A 314 24.42 -0.90 -15.38
N ALA A 315 25.72 -1.15 -15.23
CA ALA A 315 26.56 -0.57 -14.18
C ALA A 315 27.01 0.88 -14.45
N SER A 316 26.63 1.44 -15.61
CA SER A 316 27.03 2.80 -16.04
C SER A 316 26.54 3.91 -15.11
N SER A 317 25.55 3.65 -14.26
CA SER A 317 25.03 4.54 -13.21
C SER A 317 25.39 4.01 -11.81
N GLY A 318 26.68 3.85 -11.53
CA GLY A 318 27.13 3.43 -10.21
C GLY A 318 28.37 4.19 -9.76
N VAL A 319 28.55 4.22 -8.45
CA VAL A 319 29.64 4.93 -7.80
C VAL A 319 30.76 3.94 -7.53
N THR A 320 31.98 4.30 -7.95
CA THR A 320 33.20 3.54 -7.63
C THR A 320 34.04 4.36 -6.67
N CYS A 321 34.64 3.73 -5.66
CA CYS A 321 35.62 4.42 -4.82
C CYS A 321 36.85 4.84 -5.62
N LEU A 322 37.65 5.76 -5.05
CA LEU A 322 38.88 6.25 -5.68
C LEU A 322 39.88 5.12 -6.06
N CYS A 323 40.02 4.08 -5.24
CA CYS A 323 40.91 2.97 -5.55
C CYS A 323 40.34 1.97 -6.56
N GLN A 324 39.10 2.16 -7.03
CA GLN A 324 38.40 1.32 -8.00
C GLN A 324 38.07 -0.12 -7.57
N GLU A 325 38.45 -0.53 -6.36
CA GLU A 325 38.21 -1.87 -5.82
C GLU A 325 36.75 -2.11 -5.43
N VAL A 326 36.02 -1.05 -5.08
CA VAL A 326 34.66 -1.14 -4.55
C VAL A 326 33.70 -0.34 -5.43
N TRP A 327 32.67 -1.02 -5.90
CA TRP A 327 31.56 -0.43 -6.65
C TRP A 327 30.24 -0.64 -5.91
N ALA A 328 29.37 0.36 -5.98
CA ALA A 328 27.99 0.24 -5.54
C ALA A 328 27.06 1.01 -6.47
N CYS A 329 25.81 0.55 -6.60
CA CYS A 329 24.81 1.31 -7.33
C CYS A 329 24.55 2.66 -6.65
N ASP A 330 24.09 3.66 -7.41
CA ASP A 330 23.84 5.03 -6.93
C ASP A 330 23.02 5.05 -5.62
N LEU A 331 21.99 4.20 -5.53
CA LEU A 331 21.13 4.11 -4.35
C LEU A 331 21.89 3.61 -3.11
N CYS A 332 22.70 2.57 -3.24
CA CYS A 332 23.52 2.06 -2.15
C CYS A 332 24.63 3.06 -1.77
N ALA A 333 25.17 3.78 -2.74
CA ALA A 333 26.19 4.80 -2.53
C ALA A 333 25.66 6.07 -1.84
N GLU A 334 24.35 6.34 -1.94
CA GLU A 334 23.69 7.49 -1.31
C GLU A 334 23.08 7.14 0.06
N HIS A 335 22.46 5.96 0.20
CA HIS A 335 21.65 5.62 1.37
C HIS A 335 22.33 4.67 2.36
N SER A 336 23.45 4.04 1.98
CA SER A 336 24.19 3.17 2.88
C SER A 336 25.49 3.84 3.30
N PRO A 337 25.51 4.55 4.44
CA PRO A 337 26.68 5.30 4.89
C PRO A 337 27.91 4.42 5.17
N ARG A 338 27.73 3.08 5.21
CA ARG A 338 28.81 2.11 5.40
C ARG A 338 29.48 1.64 4.11
N VAL A 339 28.91 1.96 2.95
CA VAL A 339 29.45 1.50 1.65
C VAL A 339 30.60 2.39 1.20
N PHE A 340 30.43 3.71 1.32
CA PHE A 340 31.46 4.69 1.03
C PHE A 340 31.58 5.73 2.14
N ILE A 341 32.81 6.08 2.46
CA ILE A 341 33.20 7.27 3.20
C ILE A 341 33.28 8.40 2.17
N ARG A 342 32.62 9.54 2.40
CA ARG A 342 32.63 10.70 1.49
C ARG A 342 33.41 11.85 2.09
N CYS A 343 34.29 12.46 1.29
CA CYS A 343 35.00 13.66 1.72
C CYS A 343 34.01 14.82 1.89
N PRO A 344 33.95 15.50 3.04
CA PRO A 344 32.95 16.55 3.29
C PRO A 344 33.14 17.79 2.41
N ARG A 345 34.32 17.97 1.78
CA ARG A 345 34.60 19.11 0.90
C ARG A 345 34.30 18.83 -0.58
N CYS A 346 34.77 17.70 -1.12
CA CYS A 346 34.65 17.39 -2.54
C CYS A 346 33.62 16.31 -2.88
N ASP A 347 32.96 15.72 -1.86
CA ASP A 347 31.98 14.63 -1.97
C ASP A 347 32.50 13.37 -2.70
N ARG A 348 33.82 13.26 -2.86
CA ARG A 348 34.44 12.11 -3.52
C ARG A 348 34.27 10.86 -2.63
N PRO A 349 33.89 9.70 -3.20
CA PRO A 349 33.64 8.47 -2.47
C PRO A 349 34.91 7.62 -2.29
N PHE A 350 35.04 7.01 -1.11
CA PHE A 350 36.15 6.15 -0.71
C PHE A 350 35.61 4.91 -0.01
N CYS A 351 36.22 3.74 -0.22
CA CYS A 351 35.88 2.55 0.57
C CYS A 351 36.73 2.47 1.84
N CYS A 352 36.38 1.57 2.76
CA CYS A 352 37.15 1.37 4.01
C CYS A 352 38.62 0.96 3.79
N SER A 353 38.96 0.40 2.63
CA SER A 353 40.35 0.08 2.25
C SER A 353 41.11 1.26 1.61
N CYS A 354 40.46 2.38 1.31
CA CYS A 354 41.14 3.57 0.80
C CYS A 354 41.90 4.27 1.92
N SER A 355 43.23 4.26 1.87
CA SER A 355 44.09 4.98 2.84
C SER A 355 44.10 6.51 2.65
N TYR A 356 43.29 7.03 1.73
CA TYR A 356 43.31 8.43 1.29
C TYR A 356 42.33 9.32 2.06
N ILE A 357 41.53 8.72 2.94
CA ILE A 357 40.60 9.38 3.85
C ILE A 357 40.49 8.55 5.13
N ASP A 358 40.33 9.22 6.26
CA ASP A 358 40.08 8.58 7.55
C ASP A 358 38.63 8.83 8.00
N GLU A 359 38.03 7.85 8.68
CA GLU A 359 36.71 7.97 9.33
C GLU A 359 36.83 7.63 10.83
N CYS A 360 36.11 8.36 11.67
CA CYS A 360 36.02 8.03 13.09
C CYS A 360 35.18 6.78 13.30
N GLN A 361 35.78 5.77 13.91
CA GLN A 361 35.11 4.50 14.20
C GLN A 361 33.83 4.67 15.04
N GLU A 362 33.76 5.72 15.86
CA GLU A 362 32.67 5.92 16.81
C GLU A 362 31.54 6.81 16.27
N CYS A 363 31.87 7.96 15.69
CA CYS A 363 30.85 8.89 15.19
C CYS A 363 30.65 8.84 13.67
N HIS A 364 31.41 8.01 12.96
CA HIS A 364 31.40 7.89 11.50
C HIS A 364 31.59 9.22 10.75
N ARG A 365 32.23 10.20 11.39
CA ARG A 365 32.60 11.45 10.72
C ARG A 365 33.90 11.26 9.98
N ALA A 366 33.90 11.63 8.71
CA ALA A 366 35.07 11.57 7.83
C ALA A 366 35.97 12.80 7.98
N HIS A 367 37.27 12.61 7.78
CA HIS A 367 38.22 13.70 7.54
C HIS A 367 38.07 14.26 6.11
N LEU A 368 38.78 15.36 5.82
CA LEU A 368 39.10 15.69 4.43
C LEU A 368 40.00 14.59 3.83
N CYS A 369 39.77 14.28 2.55
CA CYS A 369 40.73 13.49 1.79
C CYS A 369 42.06 14.25 1.64
N TYR A 370 43.16 13.56 1.35
CA TYR A 370 44.49 14.18 1.37
C TYR A 370 44.61 15.38 0.41
N ASP A 371 44.11 15.28 -0.84
CA ASP A 371 44.01 16.42 -1.77
C ASP A 371 43.38 17.66 -1.10
N CYS A 372 42.21 17.48 -0.47
CA CYS A 372 41.48 18.56 0.17
C CYS A 372 42.15 19.06 1.46
N ALA A 373 42.88 18.20 2.17
CA ALA A 373 43.61 18.56 3.39
C ALA A 373 44.88 19.37 3.08
N GLU A 374 45.61 19.00 2.03
CA GLU A 374 46.77 19.76 1.52
C GLU A 374 46.33 21.16 1.04
N GLU A 375 45.21 21.26 0.34
CA GLU A 375 44.63 22.56 -0.06
C GLU A 375 44.11 23.42 1.12
N ASP A 376 43.80 22.80 2.26
CA ASP A 376 43.27 23.49 3.44
C ASP A 376 44.38 24.15 4.26
N SER A 377 45.58 23.57 4.29
CA SER A 377 46.73 24.12 5.02
C SER A 377 47.25 25.46 4.48
N ASP A 378 46.86 25.82 3.24
CA ASP A 378 47.31 27.04 2.56
C ASP A 378 46.31 28.21 2.68
N MET A 379 45.13 27.99 3.28
CA MET A 379 44.06 28.99 3.38
C MET A 379 43.99 29.59 4.79
N ASP A 380 44.63 30.74 4.98
CA ASP A 380 44.63 31.52 6.23
C ASP A 380 43.23 32.16 6.47
N ASP A 381 42.61 31.86 7.63
CA ASP A 381 41.51 32.60 8.29
C ASP A 381 40.10 32.68 7.65
N GLY A 382 39.70 31.72 6.82
CA GLY A 382 38.29 31.54 6.44
C GLY A 382 37.52 30.66 7.45
N VAL A 383 36.28 31.00 7.79
CA VAL A 383 35.37 30.24 8.70
C VAL A 383 35.33 28.75 8.33
N MET A 384 36.20 27.94 8.93
CA MET A 384 36.29 26.50 8.68
C MET A 384 35.21 25.76 9.47
N MET A 385 34.54 24.80 8.82
CA MET A 385 33.79 23.78 9.56
C MET A 385 34.76 23.07 10.50
N GLU A 386 34.40 22.92 11.78
CA GLU A 386 35.16 22.12 12.72
C GLU A 386 35.19 20.64 12.26
N LEU A 387 36.23 20.30 11.52
CA LEU A 387 36.51 18.95 11.08
C LEU A 387 37.03 18.12 12.27
N PRO A 388 36.68 16.82 12.33
CA PRO A 388 37.15 15.95 13.40
C PRO A 388 38.68 15.81 13.35
N LYS A 389 39.38 16.12 14.45
CA LYS A 389 40.82 15.87 14.55
C LYS A 389 41.06 14.45 15.05
N PHE A 390 41.72 13.62 14.27
CA PHE A 390 42.05 12.25 14.66
C PHE A 390 43.24 12.23 15.62
N VAL A 391 42.97 12.09 16.91
CA VAL A 391 43.99 12.20 17.98
C VAL A 391 44.48 10.85 18.50
N ALA A 392 43.80 9.75 18.15
CA ALA A 392 44.17 8.41 18.59
C ALA A 392 43.86 7.36 17.53
N SER A 393 44.58 6.24 17.59
CA SER A 393 44.28 5.00 16.86
C SER A 393 44.06 3.88 17.88
N CYS A 394 43.12 2.98 17.61
CA CYS A 394 42.91 1.78 18.42
C CYS A 394 44.16 0.91 18.39
N GLY A 395 44.70 0.50 19.55
CA GLY A 395 45.90 -0.34 19.61
C GLY A 395 45.75 -1.69 18.91
N SER A 396 44.55 -2.27 18.95
CA SER A 396 44.23 -3.56 18.31
C SER A 396 43.93 -3.41 16.82
N CYS A 397 42.86 -2.69 16.45
CA CYS A 397 42.42 -2.64 15.05
C CYS A 397 42.95 -1.44 14.24
N GLN A 398 43.77 -0.58 14.85
CA GLN A 398 44.32 0.65 14.25
C GLN A 398 43.26 1.68 13.78
N ALA A 399 41.97 1.45 14.06
CA ALA A 399 40.90 2.36 13.68
C ALA A 399 41.07 3.74 14.34
N LYS A 400 40.81 4.80 13.58
CA LYS A 400 41.02 6.18 14.02
C LYS A 400 39.85 6.66 14.89
N VAL A 401 40.16 7.44 15.92
CA VAL A 401 39.16 8.06 16.81
C VAL A 401 39.40 9.57 16.87
N CYS A 402 38.34 10.35 16.67
CA CYS A 402 38.43 11.81 16.72
C CYS A 402 38.45 12.34 18.17
N ASP A 403 39.01 13.53 18.35
CA ASP A 403 39.07 14.31 19.59
C ASP A 403 37.74 14.34 20.37
N ARG A 404 36.63 14.54 19.66
CA ARG A 404 35.27 14.54 20.26
C ARG A 404 34.89 13.20 20.87
N CYS A 405 35.24 12.10 20.20
CA CYS A 405 34.96 10.75 20.68
C CYS A 405 35.98 10.28 21.72
N VAL A 406 37.22 10.78 21.68
CA VAL A 406 38.26 10.48 22.69
C VAL A 406 37.96 11.11 24.04
N SER A 407 37.16 12.18 24.08
CA SER A 407 36.76 12.86 25.32
C SER A 407 35.70 12.09 26.12
N HIS A 408 35.07 11.07 25.53
CA HIS A 408 34.30 10.06 26.27
C HIS A 408 35.27 9.05 26.90
N PRO A 409 34.99 8.49 28.08
CA PRO A 409 35.95 7.67 28.83
C PRO A 409 36.57 6.59 27.94
N ALA A 410 37.80 6.83 27.51
CA ALA A 410 38.50 5.98 26.57
C ALA A 410 38.94 4.71 27.31
N PHE A 411 38.36 3.58 26.93
CA PHE A 411 38.74 2.28 27.47
C PHE A 411 40.20 1.98 27.09
N SER A 412 41.02 1.66 28.10
CA SER A 412 42.42 1.27 27.91
C SER A 412 42.58 -0.22 28.30
N CYS A 413 43.39 -1.03 27.60
CA CYS A 413 43.71 -2.39 28.07
C CYS A 413 44.31 -2.28 29.47
N ALA A 414 43.72 -2.98 30.45
CA ALA A 414 44.24 -3.03 31.81
C ALA A 414 45.68 -3.56 31.88
N GLY A 415 46.06 -4.44 30.94
CA GLY A 415 47.40 -5.04 30.86
C GLY A 415 48.47 -4.22 30.13
N CYS A 416 48.13 -3.44 29.10
CA CYS A 416 49.13 -2.69 28.29
C CYS A 416 48.82 -1.20 28.10
N SER A 417 47.76 -0.70 28.73
CA SER A 417 47.29 0.69 28.65
C SER A 417 46.98 1.20 27.24
N GLN A 418 46.93 0.32 26.23
CA GLN A 418 46.55 0.71 24.88
C GLN A 418 45.09 1.12 24.83
N ARG A 419 44.81 2.23 24.17
CA ARG A 419 43.44 2.67 23.92
C ARG A 419 42.75 1.75 22.92
N LEU A 420 41.53 1.36 23.24
CA LEU A 420 40.73 0.49 22.39
C LEU A 420 39.46 1.22 21.96
N CYS A 421 39.05 1.02 20.71
CA CYS A 421 37.72 1.46 20.29
C CYS A 421 36.66 0.57 20.96
N PRO A 422 35.45 1.10 21.20
CA PRO A 422 34.27 0.34 21.64
C PRO A 422 34.02 -1.01 20.95
N SER A 423 34.37 -1.16 19.66
CA SER A 423 34.28 -2.46 18.99
C SER A 423 35.33 -3.47 19.50
N CYS A 424 36.56 -3.03 19.73
CA CYS A 424 37.63 -3.85 20.32
C CYS A 424 37.49 -4.04 21.83
N ARG A 425 36.58 -3.29 22.49
CA ARG A 425 36.29 -3.46 23.93
C ARG A 425 35.74 -4.85 24.26
N MET A 426 35.02 -5.47 23.33
CA MET A 426 34.38 -6.76 23.56
C MET A 426 35.30 -7.95 23.22
N SER A 427 36.53 -7.68 22.78
CA SER A 427 37.52 -8.68 22.40
C SER A 427 38.71 -8.70 23.34
N LEU A 428 39.41 -9.83 23.39
CA LEU A 428 40.75 -9.92 23.97
C LEU A 428 41.66 -8.93 23.26
N CYS A 429 42.42 -8.12 24.00
CA CYS A 429 43.42 -7.26 23.39
C CYS A 429 44.55 -8.14 22.83
N ASP A 430 44.89 -7.94 21.56
CA ASP A 430 45.82 -8.80 20.82
C ASP A 430 47.23 -8.83 21.44
N ASP A 431 47.66 -7.72 22.04
CA ASP A 431 48.99 -7.57 22.62
C ASP A 431 49.09 -8.15 24.04
N CYS A 432 48.13 -7.85 24.91
CA CYS A 432 48.16 -8.24 26.33
C CYS A 432 47.42 -9.59 26.58
N LYS A 433 46.58 -10.05 25.65
CA LYS A 433 45.66 -11.22 25.76
C LYS A 433 44.81 -11.23 27.03
N GLN A 434 44.53 -10.07 27.61
CA GLN A 434 43.68 -9.92 28.80
C GLN A 434 42.28 -9.45 28.39
N TRP A 435 41.27 -9.95 29.11
CA TRP A 435 39.90 -9.45 29.02
C TRP A 435 39.81 -8.09 29.69
N LEU A 436 39.05 -7.18 29.08
CA LEU A 436 38.92 -5.81 29.56
C LEU A 436 38.02 -5.79 30.79
N ALA A 437 38.52 -5.24 31.89
CA ALA A 437 37.80 -5.15 33.14
C ALA A 437 36.46 -4.43 32.94
N SER A 438 35.41 -5.00 33.54
CA SER A 438 34.08 -4.41 33.67
C SER A 438 34.19 -3.02 34.29
N ASP A 439 33.33 -2.10 33.83
CA ASP A 439 33.22 -0.75 34.36
C ASP A 439 33.27 -0.79 35.90
N ASP A 440 34.34 -0.30 36.51
CA ASP A 440 34.36 -0.02 37.94
C ASP A 440 33.38 1.14 38.12
N GLU A 441 32.10 0.80 38.37
CA GLU A 441 31.14 1.75 38.90
C GLU A 441 31.74 2.29 40.21
N GLU A 442 32.24 3.52 40.17
CA GLU A 442 32.56 4.31 41.35
C GLU A 442 31.31 4.42 42.21
N SER A 443 31.11 3.45 43.11
CA SER A 443 30.25 3.58 44.27
C SER A 443 30.86 4.64 45.19
N GLY A 444 30.57 5.91 44.86
CA GLY A 444 30.89 7.07 45.67
C GLY A 444 30.10 7.04 46.98
N ALA A 445 30.75 6.52 48.02
CA ALA A 445 30.36 6.75 49.40
C ALA A 445 30.56 8.25 49.74
N SER A 446 29.48 9.03 49.73
CA SER A 446 29.47 10.33 50.40
C SER A 446 29.24 10.13 51.89
N GLY A 447 30.35 10.06 52.63
CA GLY A 447 30.40 10.08 54.07
C GLY A 447 29.91 11.41 54.65
N ASP A 448 28.97 11.26 55.56
CA ASP A 448 28.57 12.11 56.67
C ASP A 448 29.73 12.88 57.35
N THR A 449 29.53 14.13 57.77
CA THR A 449 30.07 14.70 59.02
C THR A 449 29.56 16.14 59.30
N GLY A 450 28.92 16.30 60.47
CA GLY A 450 28.94 17.51 61.32
C GLY A 450 27.85 18.55 61.02
N GLY A 451 26.86 18.84 61.87
CA GLY A 451 26.83 18.78 63.34
C GLY A 451 27.26 20.12 63.95
N ALA A 452 26.31 21.02 64.21
CA ALA A 452 26.38 22.07 65.24
C ALA A 452 25.00 22.71 65.47
N ASP A 453 24.32 22.25 66.52
CA ASP A 453 23.36 23.05 67.29
C ASP A 453 24.06 24.27 67.91
N LEU A 454 23.34 25.39 68.03
CA LEU A 454 23.39 26.28 69.21
C LEU A 454 22.24 27.29 69.16
N ASP A 455 21.44 27.25 70.24
CA ASP A 455 20.33 28.13 70.61
C ASP A 455 20.68 29.63 70.64
N VAL A 456 19.72 30.48 70.24
CA VAL A 456 18.97 31.49 71.04
C VAL A 456 17.90 32.13 70.15
#